data_AF-N9QH06-F1
#
_entry.id   AF-N9QH06-F1
#
_cell.length_a   1.000
_cell.length_b   1.000
_cell.length_c   1.000
_cell.angle_alpha   90.00
_cell.angle_beta   90.00
_cell.angle_gamma   90.00
#
_symmetry.space_group_name_H-M   'P 1'
#
loop_
_entity.id
_entity.type
_entity.pdbx_description
1 polymer ?
#
loop_
_entity_poly.entity_id
_entity_poly.type
_entity_poly.pdbx_seq_one_letter_code
_entity_poly.pdbx_strand_id
1 'polypeptide(L)' 'MTISVIANFKAKSDQKETLEALLKSVIEPTLHEEGCLKYELYISENDSSRYFGGVSKSMLKKTIWLLIK' A
#
# COMPACT_ATOMS: atom_id res chain seq x y z
N MET A 1 -5.70 16.47 -11.12
CA MET A 1 -5.04 16.51 -9.79
C MET A 1 -4.65 15.09 -9.42
N THR A 2 -3.46 14.91 -8.86
CA THR A 2 -2.93 13.63 -8.39
C THR A 2 -2.91 13.63 -6.88
N ILE A 3 -3.35 12.53 -6.26
CA ILE A 3 -3.33 12.33 -4.82
C ILE A 3 -2.32 11.24 -4.50
N SER A 4 -1.40 11.52 -3.58
CA SER A 4 -0.49 10.53 -3.03
C SER A 4 -0.97 10.12 -1.65
N VAL A 5 -1.24 8.83 -1.48
CA VAL A 5 -1.65 8.19 -0.22
C VAL A 5 -0.45 7.43 0.31
N ILE A 6 -0.07 7.69 1.56
CA ILE A 6 1.00 6.96 2.24
C ILE A 6 0.39 6.23 3.43
N ALA A 7 0.37 4.90 3.36
CA ALA A 7 -0.07 4.02 4.42
C ALA A 7 1.14 3.49 5.20
N ASN A 8 1.09 3.60 6.53
CA ASN A 8 2.12 3.13 7.44
C ASN A 8 1.60 1.88 8.16
N PHE A 9 2.30 0.77 8.03
CA PHE A 9 1.97 -0.48 8.70
C PHE A 9 3.11 -0.90 9.62
N LYS A 10 2.74 -1.38 10.81
CA LYS A 10 3.67 -2.03 11.73
C LYS A 10 3.20 -3.46 11.94
N ALA A 11 4.01 -4.41 11.50
CA ALA A 11 3.79 -5.82 11.76
C ALA A 11 3.90 -6.11 13.26
N LYS A 12 3.04 -7.01 13.73
CA LYS A 12 3.28 -7.71 15.01
C LYS A 12 4.40 -8.73 14.79
N SER A 13 5.14 -9.08 15.84
CA SER A 13 6.35 -9.90 15.76
C SER A 13 6.18 -11.23 15.00
N ASP A 14 4.99 -11.84 15.08
CA ASP A 14 4.68 -13.12 14.42
C ASP A 14 4.03 -12.95 13.02
N GLN A 15 3.53 -11.76 12.71
CA GLN A 15 2.72 -11.49 11.50
C GLN A 15 3.51 -10.80 10.40
N LYS A 16 4.84 -10.72 10.53
CA LYS A 16 5.70 -9.99 9.58
C LYS A 16 5.59 -10.57 8.16
N GLU A 17 5.76 -11.88 8.03
CA GLU A 17 5.70 -12.57 6.74
C GLU A 17 4.29 -12.52 6.14
N THR A 18 3.26 -12.70 6.97
CA THR A 18 1.86 -12.59 6.55
C THR A 18 1.52 -11.18 6.05
N LEU A 19 1.96 -10.14 6.76
CA LEU A 19 1.73 -8.76 6.37
C LEU A 19 2.44 -8.44 5.05
N GLU A 20 3.68 -8.89 4.89
CA GLU A 20 4.42 -8.70 3.65
C GLU A 20 3.75 -9.39 2.46
N ALA A 21 3.30 -10.65 2.64
CA ALA A 21 2.57 -11.38 1.62
C ALA A 21 1.25 -10.68 1.24
N LEU A 22 0.50 -10.17 2.21
CA LEU A 22 -0.71 -9.38 1.98
C LEU A 22 -0.40 -8.08 1.22
N LEU A 23 0.61 -7.33 1.65
CA LEU A 23 1.02 -6.08 1.02
C LEU A 23 1.49 -6.30 -0.42
N LYS A 24 2.20 -7.40 -0.70
CA LYS A 24 2.59 -7.81 -2.06
C LYS A 24 1.38 -8.22 -2.91
N SER A 25 0.43 -8.95 -2.32
CA SER A 25 -0.78 -9.40 -3.02
C SER A 25 -1.71 -8.26 -3.43
N VAL A 26 -1.64 -7.10 -2.77
CA VAL A 26 -2.46 -5.93 -3.14
C VAL A 26 -1.79 -5.00 -4.15
N ILE A 27 -0.51 -5.20 -4.48
CA ILE A 27 0.22 -4.32 -5.42
C ILE A 27 -0.39 -4.41 -6.82
N GLU A 28 -0.43 -5.62 -7.38
CA GLU A 28 -0.95 -5.86 -8.73
C GLU A 28 -2.40 -5.39 -8.93
N PRO A 29 -3.37 -5.73 -8.05
CA PRO A 29 -4.73 -5.24 -8.22
C PRO A 29 -4.80 -3.71 -8.08
N THR A 30 -4.01 -3.09 -7.20
CA THR A 30 -4.00 -1.63 -7.06
C THR A 30 -3.40 -0.94 -8.29
N LEU A 31 -2.39 -1.53 -8.93
CA LEU A 31 -1.81 -1.00 -10.17
C LEU A 31 -2.78 -1.09 -11.35
N HIS A 32 -3.63 -2.11 -11.39
CA HIS A 32 -4.68 -2.26 -12.39
C HIS A 32 -5.93 -1.42 -12.14
N GLU A 33 -6.05 -0.76 -10.98
CA GLU A 33 -7.16 0.16 -10.74
C GLU A 33 -7.05 1.39 -11.65
N GLU A 34 -8.18 1.78 -12.24
CA GLU A 34 -8.28 3.02 -13.02
C GLU A 34 -7.85 4.22 -12.16
N GLY A 35 -6.93 5.01 -12.71
CA GLY A 35 -6.35 6.15 -12.02
C GLY A 35 -5.17 5.81 -11.12
N CYS A 36 -4.74 4.55 -10.96
CA CYS A 36 -3.45 4.29 -10.31
C CYS A 36 -2.30 4.73 -11.22
N LEU A 37 -1.47 5.65 -10.73
CA LEU A 37 -0.30 6.15 -11.45
C LEU A 37 0.96 5.43 -10.99
N LYS A 38 1.06 5.13 -9.69
CA LYS A 38 2.24 4.52 -9.10
C LYS A 38 1.90 3.83 -7.79
N TYR A 39 2.45 2.65 -7.56
CA TYR A 39 2.44 1.97 -6.27
C TYR A 39 3.89 1.66 -5.88
N GLU A 40 4.28 1.98 -4.65
CA GLU A 40 5.60 1.72 -4.10
C GLU A 40 5.46 1.12 -2.70
N LEU A 41 6.12 -0.02 -2.46
CA LEU A 41 6.22 -0.62 -1.15
C LEU A 41 7.65 -0.46 -0.66
N TYR A 42 7.82 0.19 0.50
CA TYR A 42 9.09 0.33 1.19
C TYR A 42 9.09 -0.45 2.49
N ILE A 43 10.22 -1.05 2.80
CA ILE A 43 10.47 -1.74 4.06
C ILE A 43 11.54 -0.93 4.80
N SER A 44 11.34 -0.67 6.09
CA SER A 44 12.36 0.06 6.85
C SER A 44 13.60 -0.79 7.04
N GLU A 45 14.76 -0.27 6.65
CA GLU A 45 16.06 -0.93 6.90
C GLU A 45 16.39 -0.99 8.40
N ASN A 46 15.94 -0.01 9.18
CA ASN A 46 16.22 0.09 10.61
C ASN A 46 15.29 -0.77 11.48
N ASP A 47 14.09 -1.07 10.98
CA ASP A 47 13.08 -1.83 11.72
C ASP A 47 12.29 -2.68 10.72
N SER A 48 12.69 -3.93 10.54
CA SER A 48 12.06 -4.81 9.55
C SER A 48 10.60 -5.16 9.88
N SER A 49 10.04 -4.66 10.99
CA SER A 49 8.63 -4.77 11.32
C SER A 49 7.82 -3.57 10.82
N ARG A 50 8.44 -2.55 10.22
CA ARG A 50 7.77 -1.37 9.64
C ARG A 50 7.76 -1.42 8.12
N TYR A 51 6.55 -1.26 7.58
CA TYR A 51 6.27 -1.24 6.16
C TYR A 51 5.58 0.08 5.79
N PHE A 52 5.99 0.70 4.69
CA PHE A 52 5.38 1.90 4.15
C PHE A 52 4.85 1.60 2.75
N GLY A 53 3.54 1.65 2.55
CA GLY A 53 2.90 1.51 1.24
C GLY A 53 2.49 2.88 0.72
N GLY A 54 3.10 3.34 -0.37
CA GLY A 54 2.75 4.57 -1.07
C GLY A 54 1.97 4.27 -2.35
N VAL A 55 0.79 4.88 -2.52
CA VAL A 55 0.01 4.80 -3.76
C VAL A 55 -0.28 6.21 -4.26
N SER A 56 0.15 6.51 -5.47
CA SER A 56 -0.24 7.73 -6.17
C SER A 56 -1.36 7.41 -7.15
N LYS A 57 -2.54 7.99 -6.93
CA LYS A 57 -3.70 7.88 -7.81
C LYS A 57 -4.05 9.23 -8.45
N SER A 58 -4.26 9.24 -9.76
CA SER A 58 -5.01 10.23 -10.51
C SER A 58 -6.47 10.19 -10.05
N MET A 59 -7.01 11.35 -9.68
CA MET A 59 -8.39 11.49 -9.25
C MET A 59 -9.34 11.44 -10.46
N LEU A 60 -9.40 10.30 -11.18
CA LEU A 60 -10.54 9.99 -12.04
C LEU A 60 -11.52 9.13 -11.22
N LYS A 61 -12.75 9.63 -11.13
CA LYS A 61 -13.84 9.18 -10.25
C LYS A 61 -14.01 7.64 -10.21
N LYS A 62 -13.51 6.99 -9.15
CA LYS A 62 -14.19 5.95 -8.34
C LYS A 62 -13.19 5.26 -7.41
N THR A 63 -13.64 4.95 -6.20
CA THR A 63 -13.07 3.93 -5.31
C THR A 63 -11.83 4.29 -4.49
N ILE A 64 -12.04 5.14 -3.47
CA ILE A 64 -11.36 4.99 -2.18
C ILE A 64 -12.32 4.17 -1.30
N TRP A 65 -12.19 2.85 -1.29
CA TRP A 65 -13.07 1.97 -0.49
C TRP A 65 -12.33 0.84 0.25
N LEU A 66 -10.99 0.82 0.23
CA LEU A 66 -10.19 -0.32 0.72
C LEU A 66 -9.27 -0.02 1.92
N LEU A 67 -9.32 1.17 2.52
CA LEU A 67 -8.43 1.53 3.65
C LEU A 67 -9.13 1.68 5.00
N ILE A 68 -10.43 1.39 5.13
CA ILE A 68 -11.19 1.58 6.39
C ILE A 68 -12.21 0.46 6.65
N LYS A 69 -11.82 -0.81 6.53
CA LYS A 69 -12.56 -1.91 7.17
C LYS A 69 -11.60 -2.85 7.87
#